data_AF-A0A8K0HUL3-F1
#
_entry.id   AF-A0A8K0HUL3-F1
#
_cell.length_a   1.000
_cell.length_b   1.000
_cell.length_c   1.000
_cell.angle_alpha   90.00
_cell.angle_beta   90.00
_cell.angle_gamma   90.00
#
_symmetry.space_group_name_H-M   'P 1'
#
loop_
_entity.id
_entity.type
_entity.pdbx_description
1 polymer ?
#
loop_
_entity_poly.entity_id
_entity_poly.type
_entity_poly.pdbx_seq_one_letter_code
_entity_poly.pdbx_strand_id
1 'polypeptide(L)' 'MSNADVHPHNHDEIDFELLGHEKGKEWVLQTNIYGNGSVGTGREEKFYMWFDPTADFHEYSILWNNHRIV' A
#
# COMPACT_ATOMS: atom_id res chain seq x y z
N MET A 1 1.14 -16.87 9.29
CA MET A 1 2.38 -16.07 9.34
C MET A 1 2.53 -15.42 7.98
N SER A 2 2.64 -14.10 7.93
CA SER A 2 2.89 -13.31 6.72
C SER A 2 4.35 -13.43 6.27
N ASN A 3 4.69 -12.90 5.09
CA ASN A 3 6.08 -12.81 4.64
C ASN A 3 6.94 -12.02 5.64
N ALA A 4 6.39 -10.94 6.19
CA ALA A 4 7.03 -10.13 7.22
C ALA A 4 7.25 -10.90 8.54
N ASP A 5 6.31 -11.75 8.96
CA ASP A 5 6.47 -12.58 10.17
C ASP A 5 7.61 -13.59 10.01
N VAL A 6 7.75 -14.18 8.82
CA VAL A 6 8.77 -15.21 8.53
C VAL A 6 10.14 -14.58 8.27
N HIS A 7 10.17 -13.39 7.66
CA HIS A 7 11.39 -12.68 7.27
C HIS A 7 11.40 -11.23 7.77
N PRO A 8 11.44 -10.99 9.10
CA PRO A 8 11.21 -9.67 9.70
C PRO A 8 12.19 -8.56 9.29
N HIS A 9 13.35 -8.95 8.74
CA HIS A 9 14.39 -8.01 8.30
C HIS A 9 14.78 -8.19 6.83
N ASN A 10 14.06 -9.05 6.09
CA ASN A 10 14.45 -9.45 4.74
C ASN A 10 13.25 -9.96 3.94
N HIS A 11 12.21 -9.16 3.81
CA HIS A 11 11.04 -9.46 2.98
C HIS A 11 10.84 -8.41 1.90
N ASP A 12 10.14 -8.83 0.85
CA ASP A 12 9.53 -7.95 -0.12
C ASP A 12 8.05 -7.77 0.25
N GLU A 13 7.52 -6.57 0.04
CA GLU A 13 6.16 -6.17 0.40
C GLU A 13 5.66 -5.09 -0.58
N ILE A 14 4.36 -5.15 -0.91
CA ILE A 14 3.66 -4.19 -1.76
C ILE A 14 2.39 -3.81 -1.01
N ASP A 15 2.24 -2.53 -0.71
CA ASP A 15 1.21 -2.05 0.21
C ASP A 15 0.13 -1.22 -0.50
N PHE A 16 -1.11 -1.42 -0.03
CA PHE A 16 -2.16 -0.41 -0.05
C PHE A 16 -2.53 -0.07 1.39
N GLU A 17 -2.32 1.18 1.77
CA GLU A 17 -2.68 1.69 3.09
C GLU A 17 -3.73 2.80 2.95
N LEU A 18 -4.95 2.53 3.43
CA LEU A 18 -5.97 3.55 3.58
C LEU A 18 -5.70 4.32 4.87
N LEU A 19 -5.05 5.48 4.73
CA LEU A 19 -4.69 6.31 5.87
C LEU A 19 -5.92 7.04 6.39
N GLY A 20 -6.19 6.83 7.68
CA GLY A 20 -7.39 7.27 8.37
C GLY A 20 -7.62 8.78 8.36
N HIS A 21 -8.90 9.13 8.43
CA HIS A 21 -9.42 10.48 8.37
C HIS A 21 -9.63 11.10 9.76
N GLU A 22 -8.98 12.22 10.07
CA GLU A 22 -9.48 13.16 11.09
C GLU A 22 -10.66 13.95 10.53
N LYS A 23 -11.69 14.22 11.35
CA LYS A 23 -12.95 14.86 10.94
C LYS A 23 -12.72 16.08 10.03
N GLY A 24 -13.05 15.98 8.74
CA GLY A 24 -12.93 17.05 7.74
C GLY A 24 -11.68 17.01 6.85
N LYS A 25 -10.87 15.96 6.90
CA LYS A 25 -9.75 15.75 5.95
C LYS A 25 -10.19 14.83 4.80
N GLU A 26 -9.35 14.56 3.83
CA GLU A 26 -9.68 13.58 2.77
C GLU A 26 -9.05 12.22 3.10
N TRP A 27 -9.67 11.13 2.67
CA TRP A 27 -9.03 9.81 2.73
C TRP A 27 -7.84 9.77 1.77
N VAL A 28 -6.74 9.19 2.23
CA VAL A 28 -5.51 9.05 1.44
C VAL A 28 -5.23 7.58 1.22
N LEU A 29 -5.07 7.19 -0.03
CA LEU A 29 -4.47 5.92 -0.39
C LEU A 29 -2.96 6.12 -0.45
N GLN A 30 -2.21 5.41 0.38
CA GLN A 30 -0.78 5.31 0.27
C GLN A 30 -0.41 3.97 -0.39
N THR A 31 0.49 4.01 -1.36
CA THR A 31 1.16 2.82 -1.90
C THR A 31 2.60 2.79 -1.45
N ASN A 32 3.15 1.59 -1.22
CA ASN A 32 4.55 1.42 -0.86
C ASN A 32 5.13 0.15 -1.52
N ILE A 33 6.46 0.12 -1.71
CA ILE A 33 7.19 -1.04 -2.20
C ILE A 33 8.49 -1.22 -1.39
N TYR A 34 8.55 -2.32 -0.66
CA TYR A 34 9.77 -2.89 -0.10
C TYR A 34 10.24 -4.03 -0.99
N GLY A 35 11.53 -4.04 -1.33
CA GLY A 35 12.07 -4.97 -2.32
C GLY A 35 13.56 -5.21 -2.13
N ASN A 36 14.03 -6.33 -2.65
CA ASN A 36 15.42 -6.78 -2.50
C ASN A 36 15.82 -6.95 -1.03
N GLY A 37 14.87 -7.40 -0.20
CA GLY A 37 15.10 -7.67 1.21
C GLY A 37 15.26 -6.43 2.11
N SER A 38 15.02 -5.23 1.59
CA SER A 38 15.12 -3.99 2.37
C SER A 38 13.80 -3.65 3.03
N VAL A 39 13.79 -3.53 4.37
CA VAL A 39 12.65 -3.06 5.18
C VAL A 39 12.89 -1.69 5.82
N GLY A 40 14.06 -1.09 5.59
CA GLY A 40 14.48 0.14 6.29
C GLY A 40 14.02 1.45 5.64
N THR A 41 13.59 1.42 4.37
CA THR A 41 13.13 2.60 3.63
C THR A 41 12.13 2.16 2.58
N GLY A 42 10.92 2.71 2.65
CA GLY A 42 9.88 2.51 1.65
C GLY A 42 10.03 3.45 0.44
N ARG A 43 9.09 3.29 -0.50
CA ARG A 43 8.87 4.08 -1.70
C ARG A 43 7.42 4.57 -1.69
N GLU A 44 7.09 5.38 -0.70
CA GLU A 44 5.72 5.84 -0.46
C GLU A 44 5.25 6.83 -1.53
N GLU A 45 4.07 6.58 -2.09
CA GLU A 45 3.30 7.57 -2.87
C GLU A 45 1.89 7.73 -2.26
N LYS A 46 1.33 8.94 -2.33
CA LYS A 46 0.04 9.28 -1.74
C LYS A 46 -0.93 9.83 -2.77
N PHE A 47 -2.15 9.29 -2.77
CA PHE A 47 -3.22 9.68 -3.67
C PHE A 47 -4.46 10.10 -2.87
N TYR A 48 -5.05 11.23 -3.27
CA TYR A 48 -6.35 11.66 -2.78
C TYR A 48 -7.44 11.05 -3.66
N MET A 49 -8.41 10.39 -3.03
CA MET A 49 -9.50 9.72 -3.75
C MET A 49 -10.43 10.75 -4.40
N TRP A 50 -10.85 10.51 -5.64
CA TRP A 50 -11.87 11.33 -6.30
C TRP A 50 -13.32 10.94 -5.92
N PHE A 51 -13.46 10.06 -4.93
CA PHE A 51 -14.72 9.54 -4.40
C PHE A 51 -14.58 9.35 -2.87
N ASP A 52 -15.71 9.18 -2.19
CA ASP A 52 -15.73 8.78 -0.78
C ASP A 52 -15.59 7.25 -0.69
N PRO A 53 -14.43 6.72 -0.25
CA PRO A 53 -14.19 5.28 -0.19
C PRO A 53 -15.02 4.56 0.88
N THR A 54 -15.82 5.29 1.67
CA THR A 54 -16.72 4.72 2.70
C THR A 54 -18.17 4.62 2.24
N ALA A 55 -18.52 5.25 1.11
CA ALA A 55 -19.89 5.32 0.64
C ALA A 55 -20.36 4.04 -0.05
N ASP A 56 -19.44 3.30 -0.68
CA ASP A 56 -19.70 2.00 -1.31
C ASP A 56 -18.40 1.17 -1.40
N PHE A 57 -18.49 -0.06 -1.88
CA PHE A 57 -17.34 -0.90 -2.18
C PHE A 57 -16.65 -0.46 -3.48
N HIS A 58 -15.32 -0.49 -3.46
CA HIS A 58 -14.48 -0.19 -4.62
C HIS A 58 -13.45 -1.30 -4.82
N GLU A 59 -13.03 -1.50 -6.07
CA GLU A 59 -12.02 -2.48 -6.42
C GLU A 59 -10.61 -1.88 -6.29
N TYR A 60 -9.74 -2.60 -5.58
CA TYR A 60 -8.32 -2.31 -5.46
C TYR A 60 -7.56 -3.56 -5.88
N SER A 61 -6.64 -3.44 -6.83
CA SER A 61 -5.93 -4.57 -7.40
C SER A 61 -4.46 -4.27 -7.55
N ILE A 62 -3.61 -5.28 -7.37
CA ILE A 62 -2.19 -5.25 -7.71
C ILE A 62 -1.97 -6.26 -8.83
N LEU A 63 -1.44 -5.80 -9.96
CA LEU A 63 -0.92 -6.68 -11.01
C LEU A 63 0.60 -6.74 -10.87
N TRP A 64 1.11 -7.89 -10.46
CA TRP A 64 2.55 -8.12 -10.35
C TRP A 64 3.02 -9.21 -11.31
N ASN A 65 4.05 -8.90 -12.11
CA ASN A 65 4.77 -9.86 -12.93
C ASN A 65 6.25 -9.49 -13.03
N ASN A 66 7.04 -10.31 -13.72
CA ASN A 66 8.50 -10.14 -13.84
C ASN A 66 8.95 -8.85 -14.55
N HIS A 67 8.05 -8.10 -15.16
CA HIS A 67 8.37 -6.86 -15.88
C HIS A 67 7.90 -5.61 -15.13
N ARG A 68 6.79 -5.69 -14.37
CA ARG A 68 6.19 -4.52 -13.71
C ARG A 68 5.23 -4.88 -12.58
N ILE A 69 5.00 -3.87 -11.74
CA ILE A 69 3.89 -3.76 -10.79
C ILE A 69 2.96 -2.65 -11.32
N VAL A 70 1.65 -2.88 -11.29
CA VAL A 70 0.59 -1.91 -11.63
C VAL A 70 -0.45 -1.92 -10.52
#